data_AF-A0A2S8PK59-F1
#
_entry.id   AF-A0A2S8PK59-F1
#
_cell.length_a   1.000
_cell.length_b   1.000
_cell.length_c   1.000
_cell.angle_alpha   90.00
_cell.angle_beta   90.00
_cell.angle_gamma   90.00
#
_symmetry.space_group_name_H-M   'P 1'
#
loop_
_entity.id
_entity.type
_entity.pdbx_description
1 polymer ?
#
loop_
_entity_poly.entity_id
_entity_poly.type
_entity_poly.pdbx_seq_one_letter_code
_entity_poly.pdbx_strand_id
1 'polypeptide(L)' 'MDGEFKVDAIYIKSSEKINPFIVDIPSSLFGPNNGADAHLPSSMKLPKPGIWQLNAYIDEKLFGSINIEVK' A
#
# COMPACT_ATOMS: atom_id res chain seq x y z
N MET A 1 15.11 -5.47 -5.27
CA MET A 1 14.02 -6.00 -4.43
C MET A 1 12.97 -6.47 -5.39
N ASP A 2 12.69 -7.76 -5.40
CA ASP A 2 11.86 -8.39 -6.43
C ASP A 2 10.63 -9.02 -5.76
N GLY A 3 9.53 -9.13 -6.52
CA GLY A 3 8.28 -9.74 -6.05
C GLY A 3 7.04 -8.89 -6.34
N GLU A 4 5.87 -9.50 -6.22
CA GLU A 4 4.58 -8.83 -6.39
C GLU A 4 4.30 -7.89 -5.22
N PHE A 5 4.09 -6.60 -5.51
CA PHE A 5 3.77 -5.60 -4.49
C PHE A 5 2.25 -5.45 -4.32
N LYS A 6 1.78 -5.56 -3.07
CA LYS A 6 0.38 -5.38 -2.69
C LYS A 6 0.26 -4.52 -1.44
N VAL A 7 -0.83 -3.77 -1.34
CA VAL A 7 -1.20 -3.05 -0.11
C VAL A 7 -2.64 -3.38 0.27
N ASP A 8 -2.86 -3.70 1.55
CA ASP A 8 -4.18 -3.71 2.16
C ASP A 8 -4.33 -2.48 3.06
N ALA A 9 -5.45 -1.76 2.92
CA ALA A 9 -5.80 -0.65 3.80
C ALA A 9 -6.94 -1.08 4.73
N ILE A 10 -6.74 -0.96 6.05
CA ILE A 10 -7.68 -1.37 7.09
C ILE A 10 -8.13 -0.14 7.87
N TYR A 11 -9.43 0.16 7.86
CA TYR A 11 -9.98 1.23 8.69
C TYR A 11 -10.09 0.77 10.14
N ILE A 12 -9.28 1.36 11.03
CA ILE A 12 -9.12 0.89 12.41
C ILE A 12 -10.45 0.83 13.17
N LYS A 13 -11.36 1.77 12.90
CA LYS A 13 -12.63 1.86 13.63
C LYS A 13 -13.60 0.70 13.35
N SER A 14 -13.62 0.19 12.13
CA SER A 14 -14.59 -0.84 11.71
C SER A 14 -13.95 -2.15 11.23
N SER A 15 -12.61 -2.21 11.19
CA SER A 15 -11.86 -3.32 10.59
C SER A 15 -12.20 -3.55 9.11
N GLU A 16 -12.72 -2.53 8.42
CA GLU A 16 -13.01 -2.58 6.99
C GLU A 16 -11.69 -2.63 6.22
N LYS A 17 -11.49 -3.68 5.42
CA LYS A 17 -10.30 -3.87 4.58
C LYS A 17 -10.64 -3.59 3.11
N ILE A 18 -9.81 -2.78 2.46
CA ILE A 18 -9.90 -2.48 1.02
C ILE A 18 -8.54 -2.56 0.34
N ASN A 19 -8.54 -2.74 -0.99
CA ASN A 19 -7.39 -2.38 -1.81
C ASN A 19 -7.42 -0.85 -2.02
N PRO A 20 -6.38 -0.10 -1.62
CA PRO A 20 -6.40 1.35 -1.73
C PRO A 20 -6.08 1.86 -3.14
N PHE A 21 -5.58 1.04 -4.06
CA PHE A 21 -5.18 1.49 -5.39
C PHE A 21 -6.38 1.79 -6.29
N ILE A 22 -6.35 2.93 -6.99
CA ILE A 22 -7.45 3.41 -7.85
C ILE A 22 -7.50 2.67 -9.19
N VAL A 23 -6.36 2.16 -9.65
CA VAL A 23 -6.18 1.42 -10.90
C VAL A 23 -5.35 0.18 -10.62
N ASP A 24 -5.45 -0.80 -11.51
CA ASP A 24 -4.54 -1.95 -11.49
C ASP A 24 -3.10 -1.43 -11.64
N ILE A 25 -2.30 -1.71 -10.62
CA ILE A 25 -0.88 -1.37 -10.62
C ILE A 25 -0.09 -2.54 -11.21
N PRO A 26 1.06 -2.28 -11.85
CA PRO A 26 2.01 -3.33 -12.16
C PRO A 26 2.30 -4.16 -10.92
N SER A 27 2.24 -5.48 -11.03
CA SER A 27 2.58 -6.38 -9.93
C SER A 27 4.05 -6.23 -9.54
N SER A 28 4.94 -5.98 -10.50
CA SER A 28 6.37 -5.81 -10.27
C SER A 28 6.76 -4.36 -9.97
N LEU A 29 7.70 -4.19 -9.03
CA LEU A 29 8.35 -2.92 -8.76
C LEU A 29 9.26 -2.51 -9.93
N PHE A 30 9.37 -1.20 -10.17
CA PHE A 30 10.39 -0.64 -11.05
C PHE A 30 11.74 -0.56 -10.34
N GLY A 31 12.80 -0.28 -11.11
CA GLY A 31 14.16 -0.16 -10.61
C GLY A 31 14.41 1.02 -9.67
N PRO A 32 15.68 1.25 -9.29
CA PRO A 32 16.06 2.28 -8.32
C PRO A 32 15.61 3.67 -8.71
N ASN A 33 15.19 4.47 -7.72
CA ASN A 33 14.78 5.86 -7.91
C ASN A 33 14.95 6.66 -6.61
N ASN A 34 15.56 7.85 -6.69
CA ASN A 34 15.76 8.76 -5.55
C ASN A 34 16.38 8.11 -4.29
N GLY A 35 17.31 7.17 -4.46
CA GLY A 35 17.98 6.47 -3.36
C GLY A 35 17.25 5.25 -2.81
N ALA A 36 16.07 4.90 -3.35
CA ALA A 36 15.42 3.63 -3.09
C ALA A 36 15.94 2.54 -4.06
N ASP A 37 15.97 1.29 -3.61
CA ASP A 37 16.36 0.13 -4.43
C ASP A 37 15.33 -0.21 -5.52
N ALA A 38 14.07 0.14 -5.28
CA ALA A 38 12.94 -0.09 -6.18
C ALA A 38 11.80 0.89 -5.87
N HIS A 39 10.92 1.16 -6.84
CA HIS A 39 9.78 2.05 -6.63
C HIS A 39 8.57 1.69 -7.50
N LEU A 40 7.41 2.20 -7.11
CA LEU A 40 6.17 2.10 -7.89
C LEU A 40 5.34 3.37 -7.72
N PRO A 41 5.19 4.20 -8.77
CA PRO A 41 4.22 5.28 -8.76
C PRO A 41 2.81 4.72 -8.66
N SER A 42 2.03 5.20 -7.68
CA SER A 42 0.65 4.75 -7.48
C SER A 42 -0.23 5.91 -7.00
N SER A 43 -1.53 5.78 -7.25
CA SER A 43 -2.56 6.65 -6.69
C SER A 43 -3.47 5.83 -5.79
N MET A 44 -3.72 6.34 -4.58
CA MET A 44 -4.54 5.66 -3.57
C MET A 44 -5.80 6.47 -3.24
N LYS A 45 -6.88 5.77 -2.89
CA LYS A 45 -8.12 6.37 -2.39
C LYS A 45 -8.56 5.69 -1.10
N LEU A 46 -8.72 6.50 -0.05
CA LEU A 46 -9.26 6.09 1.24
C LEU A 46 -10.60 6.83 1.44
N PRO A 47 -11.73 6.12 1.50
CA PRO A 47 -13.05 6.73 1.31
C PRO A 47 -13.58 7.51 2.51
N LYS A 48 -12.95 7.38 3.69
CA LYS A 48 -13.45 7.92 4.95
C LYS A 48 -12.30 8.57 5.74
N PRO A 49 -12.55 9.72 6.40
CA PRO A 49 -11.60 10.29 7.33
C PRO A 49 -11.41 9.38 8.56
N GLY A 50 -10.23 9.45 9.16
CA GLY A 50 -9.84 8.67 10.34
C GLY A 50 -8.56 7.87 10.12
N ILE A 51 -8.28 6.94 11.05
CA ILE A 51 -7.03 6.18 11.07
C ILE A 51 -7.14 4.93 10.21
N TRP A 52 -6.23 4.79 9.25
CA TRP A 52 -6.07 3.61 8.42
C TRP A 52 -4.71 2.96 8.66
N GLN A 53 -4.70 1.64 8.83
CA GLN A 53 -3.48 0.84 8.81
C GLN A 53 -3.24 0.37 7.37
N LEU A 54 -2.07 0.68 6.83
CA LEU A 54 -1.62 0.20 5.52
C LEU A 54 -0.62 -0.94 5.76
N ASN A 55 -0.96 -2.13 5.28
CA ASN A 55 -0.07 -3.29 5.29
C ASN A 55 0.50 -3.48 3.90
N ALA A 56 1.82 -3.35 3.76
CA ALA A 56 2.53 -3.60 2.52
C ALA A 56 3.05 -5.03 2.47
N TYR A 57 2.88 -5.68 1.32
CA TYR A 57 3.29 -7.06 1.07
C TYR A 57 4.20 -7.14 -0.15
N ILE A 58 5.14 -8.08 -0.10
CA ILE A 58 5.97 -8.49 -1.24
C ILE A 58 5.86 -10.01 -1.33
N ASP A 59 5.43 -10.54 -2.49
CA ASP A 59 5.17 -11.97 -2.69
C ASP A 59 4.30 -12.57 -1.56
N GLU A 60 3.18 -11.89 -1.27
CA GLU A 60 2.22 -12.26 -0.22
C GLU A 60 2.77 -12.23 1.22
N LYS A 61 4.03 -11.87 1.45
CA LYS A 61 4.62 -11.73 2.77
C LYS A 61 4.51 -10.31 3.27
N LEU A 62 4.03 -10.14 4.51
CA LEU A 62 3.98 -8.82 5.14
C LEU A 62 5.40 -8.26 5.24
N PHE A 63 5.64 -7.15 4.53
CA PHE A 63 6.89 -6.42 4.56
C PHE A 63 6.89 -5.42 5.71
N GLY A 64 5.78 -4.70 5.89
CA GLY A 64 5.64 -3.72 6.96
C GLY A 64 4.26 -3.11 7.03
N SER A 65 4.01 -2.40 8.12
CA SER A 65 2.74 -1.74 8.41
C SER A 65 2.97 -0.32 8.88
N ILE A 66 2.14 0.61 8.41
CA ILE A 66 2.10 1.99 8.92
C ILE A 66 0.66 2.38 9.24
N ASN A 67 0.49 3.32 10.18
CA ASN A 67 -0.80 3.97 10.44
C ASN A 67 -0.75 5.39 9.90
N ILE A 68 -1.81 5.79 9.20
CA ILE A 68 -1.98 7.14 8.67
C ILE A 68 -3.32 7.72 9.12
N GLU A 69 -3.36 9.03 9.30
CA GLU A 69 -4.61 9.78 9.55
C GLU A 69 -5.07 10.44 8.24
N VAL A 70 -6.28 10.10 7.81
CA VAL A 70 -6.96 10.71 6.66
C VAL A 70 -7.91 11.79 7.19
N LYS A 71 -7.88 12.98 6.58
CA LYS A 71 -8.73 14.13 6.97
C LYS A 71 -9.83 14.38 5.95
#